data_AF-A0A959G5E5-F1
#
_entry.id   AF-A0A959G5E5-F1
#
_cell.length_a   1.000
_cell.length_b   1.000
_cell.length_c   1.000
_cell.angle_alpha   90.00
_cell.angle_beta   90.00
_cell.angle_gamma   90.00
#
_symmetry.space_group_name_H-M   'P 1'
#
loop_
_entity.id
_entity.type
_entity.pdbx_description
1 polymer ?
#
loop_
_entity_poly.entity_id
_entity_poly.type
_entity_poly.pdbx_seq_one_letter_code
_entity_poly.pdbx_strand_id
1 'polypeptide(L)'
;MPIDKLEHLVEWGKSTFPDHPSNHILFNFHSPETKEQYLNHFLCLANHFQKCDIRTAVALTIGDIKELIQLGWVVVDFTSSSSKIFDFVKDKTIADVKYISNKIEKEVLKALPETDFIGFQRHIVEQADLLHVDTYSLGSSSLGMIKNRHTELEPVFRTVQAVAFDLSAGRSSEWPGMNICLPTGLSVEEICQIFRYCGSSYQIEYFGINDLNPEVWQNADCISSIAIACWYFIEGVDSRVFKNDYAISGFQEFVLNVKDIEESLVFAINTDDGKWWVRVEDSEKLIPCSKEDYERASMGFLSDRLFRKLFT
;
A
#
# COMPACT_ATOMS: atom_id res chain seq x y z
N MET A 1 9.32 -5.71 -19.34
CA MET A 1 8.66 -6.99 -19.68
C MET A 1 8.69 -7.17 -21.20
N PRO A 2 9.03 -8.34 -21.78
CA PRO A 2 8.97 -8.52 -23.23
C PRO A 2 7.50 -8.52 -23.70
N ILE A 3 7.23 -7.82 -24.82
CA ILE A 3 5.91 -7.65 -25.45
C ILE A 3 5.22 -9.00 -25.74
N ASP A 4 6.03 -10.03 -25.96
CA ASP A 4 5.62 -11.34 -26.46
C ASP A 4 4.80 -12.15 -25.45
N LYS A 5 4.80 -11.77 -24.16
CA LYS A 5 3.95 -12.41 -23.13
C LYS A 5 2.51 -11.87 -23.08
N LEU A 6 2.19 -10.77 -23.78
CA LEU A 6 0.86 -10.15 -23.76
C LEU A 6 -0.14 -10.80 -24.73
N GLU A 7 0.31 -11.55 -25.73
CA GLU A 7 -0.56 -12.05 -26.80
C GLU A 7 -1.35 -13.32 -26.43
N HIS A 8 -1.04 -13.96 -25.32
CA HIS A 8 -1.72 -15.19 -24.86
C HIS A 8 -2.68 -14.97 -23.68
N LEU A 9 -2.86 -13.72 -23.23
CA LEU A 9 -3.58 -13.37 -22.01
C LEU A 9 -4.90 -12.60 -22.23
N VAL A 10 -5.38 -12.45 -23.47
CA VAL A 10 -6.57 -11.63 -23.75
C VAL A 10 -7.61 -12.39 -24.59
N GLU A 11 -8.69 -12.80 -23.96
CA GLU A 11 -9.95 -13.13 -24.65
C GLU A 11 -10.76 -11.85 -24.87
N TRP A 12 -10.89 -11.44 -26.13
CA TRP A 12 -11.79 -10.35 -26.51
C TRP A 12 -13.19 -10.90 -26.79
N GLY A 13 -14.16 -10.48 -25.98
CA GLY A 13 -15.57 -10.48 -26.37
C GLY A 13 -16.48 -11.34 -25.50
N LYS A 14 -17.13 -10.70 -24.52
CA LYS A 14 -18.55 -10.91 -24.20
C LYS A 14 -19.07 -9.74 -23.36
N SER A 15 -20.26 -9.29 -23.73
CA SER A 15 -21.00 -8.15 -23.17
C SER A 15 -21.71 -8.50 -21.86
N THR A 16 -20.98 -9.04 -20.88
CA THR A 16 -21.47 -9.37 -19.54
C THR A 16 -20.35 -9.19 -18.53
N PHE A 17 -20.58 -8.39 -17.49
CA PHE A 17 -19.67 -8.24 -16.35
C PHE A 17 -19.39 -9.62 -15.74
N PRO A 18 -18.12 -10.09 -15.67
CA PRO A 18 -17.82 -11.38 -15.07
C PRO A 18 -18.06 -11.33 -13.56
N ASP A 19 -18.56 -12.44 -13.00
CA ASP A 19 -19.05 -12.55 -11.61
C ASP A 19 -17.99 -12.31 -10.52
N HIS A 20 -16.69 -12.21 -10.85
CA HIS A 20 -15.64 -11.81 -9.90
C HIS A 20 -14.45 -11.18 -10.65
N PRO A 21 -14.30 -9.84 -10.64
CA PRO A 21 -13.24 -9.16 -11.37
C PRO A 21 -12.02 -8.94 -10.47
N SER A 22 -11.17 -9.95 -10.32
CA SER A 22 -9.83 -9.68 -9.80
C SER A 22 -9.00 -8.85 -10.77
N ASN A 23 -8.38 -7.78 -10.27
CA ASN A 23 -7.50 -6.84 -10.99
C ASN A 23 -8.18 -5.65 -11.70
N HIS A 24 -9.44 -5.36 -11.37
CA HIS A 24 -10.10 -4.16 -11.89
C HIS A 24 -9.83 -2.94 -11.00
N ILE A 25 -9.14 -1.94 -11.56
CA ILE A 25 -8.80 -0.68 -10.89
C ILE A 25 -9.73 0.41 -11.41
N LEU A 26 -10.36 1.15 -10.49
CA LEU A 26 -11.11 2.36 -10.80
C LEU A 26 -10.38 3.58 -10.25
N PHE A 27 -10.01 4.49 -11.14
CA PHE A 27 -9.51 5.81 -10.76
C PHE A 27 -10.68 6.78 -10.61
N ASN A 28 -10.92 7.27 -9.39
CA ASN A 28 -11.94 8.28 -9.10
C ASN A 28 -11.31 9.67 -9.00
N PHE A 29 -11.72 10.59 -9.86
CA PHE A 29 -11.18 11.96 -9.92
C PHE A 29 -12.15 12.98 -9.34
N HIS A 30 -11.64 14.14 -8.91
CA HIS A 30 -12.49 15.19 -8.33
C HIS A 30 -13.34 15.88 -9.40
N SER A 31 -12.76 16.10 -10.57
CA SER A 31 -13.42 16.80 -11.68
C SER A 31 -13.02 16.21 -13.03
N PRO A 32 -13.79 16.49 -14.11
CA PRO A 32 -13.40 16.10 -15.46
C PRO A 32 -12.03 16.66 -15.89
N GLU A 33 -11.70 17.88 -15.49
CA GLU A 33 -10.45 18.55 -15.83
C GLU A 33 -9.25 17.85 -15.17
N THR A 34 -9.34 17.52 -13.88
CA THR A 34 -8.28 16.77 -13.17
C THR A 34 -8.08 15.38 -13.76
N LYS A 35 -9.17 14.70 -14.15
CA LYS A 35 -9.11 13.43 -14.88
C LYS A 35 -8.33 13.57 -16.20
N GLU A 36 -8.65 14.57 -17.01
CA GLU A 36 -7.99 14.77 -18.30
C GLU A 36 -6.49 15.05 -18.14
N GLN A 37 -6.12 15.91 -17.18
CA GLN A 37 -4.73 16.22 -16.88
C GLN A 37 -3.92 14.98 -16.51
N TYR A 38 -4.42 14.15 -15.60
CA TYR A 38 -3.72 12.91 -15.22
C TYR A 38 -3.65 11.93 -16.38
N LEU A 39 -4.77 11.65 -17.05
CA LEU A 39 -4.81 10.68 -18.14
C LEU A 39 -3.81 11.04 -19.25
N ASN A 40 -3.68 12.32 -19.58
CA ASN A 40 -2.68 12.77 -20.56
C ASN A 40 -1.26 12.42 -20.13
N HIS A 41 -0.89 12.63 -18.85
CA HIS A 41 0.43 12.26 -18.35
C HIS A 41 0.63 10.75 -18.26
N PHE A 42 -0.36 10.01 -17.77
CA PHE A 42 -0.33 8.54 -17.73
C PHE A 42 -0.09 7.92 -19.11
N LEU A 43 -0.83 8.39 -20.12
CA LEU A 43 -0.73 7.88 -21.48
C LEU A 43 0.62 8.23 -22.12
N CYS A 44 1.16 9.42 -21.87
CA CYS A 44 2.48 9.82 -22.35
C CYS A 44 3.61 8.97 -21.76
N LEU A 45 3.49 8.54 -20.50
CA LEU A 45 4.52 7.78 -19.80
C LEU A 45 4.50 6.28 -20.16
N ALA A 46 3.36 5.76 -20.62
CA ALA A 46 3.22 4.33 -20.85
C ALA A 46 2.20 3.99 -21.95
N ASN A 47 2.62 4.06 -23.21
CA ASN A 47 1.85 3.56 -24.36
C ASN A 47 1.33 2.12 -24.19
N HIS A 48 1.99 1.31 -23.35
CA HIS A 48 1.57 -0.06 -23.04
C HIS A 48 0.24 -0.14 -22.26
N PHE A 49 -0.20 0.95 -21.60
CA PHE A 49 -1.50 1.04 -20.92
C PHE A 49 -2.69 1.18 -21.86
N GLN A 50 -2.48 1.30 -23.18
CA GLN A 50 -3.58 1.14 -24.14
C GLN A 50 -4.29 -0.23 -24.02
N LYS A 51 -3.66 -1.22 -23.39
CA LYS A 51 -4.16 -2.60 -23.29
C LYS A 51 -4.75 -2.98 -21.92
N CYS A 52 -4.59 -2.17 -20.86
CA CYS A 52 -5.19 -2.47 -19.56
C CYS A 52 -6.58 -1.83 -19.46
N ASP A 53 -7.56 -2.54 -18.89
CA ASP A 53 -8.92 -2.03 -18.68
C ASP A 53 -8.98 -1.06 -17.49
N ILE A 54 -8.31 0.10 -17.62
CA ILE A 54 -8.34 1.17 -16.64
C ILE A 54 -9.68 1.89 -16.76
N ARG A 55 -10.53 1.74 -15.74
CA ARG A 55 -11.77 2.52 -15.64
C ARG A 55 -11.51 3.81 -14.88
N THR A 56 -12.26 4.83 -15.26
CA THR A 56 -12.22 6.13 -14.58
C THR A 56 -13.64 6.58 -14.25
N ALA A 57 -13.81 7.16 -13.07
CA ALA A 57 -15.02 7.84 -12.66
C ALA A 57 -14.68 9.26 -12.17
N VAL A 58 -15.71 10.09 -11.99
CA VAL A 58 -15.55 11.46 -11.48
C VAL A 58 -16.56 11.65 -10.36
N ALA A 59 -16.09 12.20 -9.24
CA ALA A 59 -16.89 12.64 -8.10
C ALA A 59 -17.83 11.56 -7.54
N LEU A 60 -17.36 10.32 -7.45
CA LEU A 60 -18.12 9.26 -6.78
C LEU A 60 -18.39 9.60 -5.31
N THR A 61 -19.59 9.25 -4.85
CA THR A 61 -19.92 9.32 -3.43
C THR A 61 -19.27 8.17 -2.67
N ILE A 62 -19.20 8.29 -1.34
CA ILE A 62 -18.72 7.20 -0.47
C ILE A 62 -19.60 5.94 -0.64
N GLY A 63 -20.90 6.12 -0.88
CA GLY A 63 -21.82 5.01 -1.14
C GLY A 63 -21.44 4.24 -2.41
N ASP A 64 -21.17 4.96 -3.50
CA ASP A 64 -20.76 4.38 -4.78
C ASP A 64 -19.43 3.62 -4.64
N ILE A 65 -18.46 4.22 -3.94
CA ILE A 65 -17.15 3.59 -3.68
C ILE A 65 -17.33 2.29 -2.88
N LYS A 66 -18.18 2.28 -1.84
CA LYS A 66 -18.47 1.09 -1.04
C LYS A 66 -19.09 -0.03 -1.88
N GLU A 67 -20.03 0.30 -2.76
CA GLU A 67 -20.67 -0.66 -3.67
C GLU A 67 -19.66 -1.26 -4.66
N LEU A 68 -18.83 -0.42 -5.28
CA LEU A 68 -17.78 -0.87 -6.20
C LEU A 68 -16.78 -1.82 -5.54
N ILE A 69 -16.38 -1.53 -4.31
CA ILE A 69 -15.48 -2.40 -3.56
C ILE A 69 -16.17 -3.74 -3.23
N GLN A 70 -17.46 -3.74 -2.89
CA GLN A 70 -18.22 -4.99 -2.71
C GLN A 70 -18.30 -5.82 -4.00
N LEU A 71 -18.26 -5.16 -5.16
CA LEU A 71 -18.17 -5.81 -6.48
C LEU A 71 -16.74 -6.25 -6.85
N GLY A 72 -15.75 -6.06 -5.96
CA GLY A 72 -14.35 -6.49 -6.16
C GLY A 72 -13.43 -5.46 -6.81
N TRP A 73 -13.86 -4.21 -6.97
CA TRP A 73 -13.00 -3.15 -7.51
C TRP A 73 -11.98 -2.67 -6.49
N VAL A 74 -10.76 -2.43 -6.96
CA VAL A 74 -9.77 -1.62 -6.25
C VAL A 74 -10.00 -0.15 -6.63
N VAL A 75 -10.33 0.70 -5.67
CA VAL A 75 -10.61 2.11 -5.93
C VAL A 75 -9.40 2.96 -5.56
N VAL A 76 -8.87 3.70 -6.54
CA VAL A 76 -7.86 4.74 -6.34
C VAL A 76 -8.57 6.09 -6.35
N ASP A 77 -8.68 6.74 -5.20
CA ASP A 77 -9.46 7.96 -5.00
C ASP A 77 -8.58 9.20 -4.93
N PHE A 78 -8.74 10.12 -5.90
CA PHE A 78 -8.07 11.43 -5.96
C PHE A 78 -8.96 12.54 -5.39
N THR A 79 -10.13 12.20 -4.85
CA THR A 79 -11.07 13.16 -4.26
C THR A 79 -10.87 13.31 -2.76
N SER A 80 -9.91 12.61 -2.17
CA SER A 80 -9.90 12.33 -0.76
C SER A 80 -9.27 13.47 0.05
N SER A 81 -9.97 13.87 1.12
CA SER A 81 -9.35 14.53 2.27
C SER A 81 -8.82 13.44 3.20
N SER A 82 -7.83 13.79 4.03
CA SER A 82 -7.27 12.89 5.04
C SER A 82 -8.33 12.18 5.91
N SER A 83 -9.49 12.79 6.11
CA SER A 83 -10.62 12.26 6.88
C SER A 83 -11.51 11.26 6.13
N LYS A 84 -11.51 11.19 4.79
CA LYS A 84 -12.40 10.28 4.04
C LYS A 84 -12.10 8.80 4.28
N ILE A 85 -10.87 8.48 4.67
CA ILE A 85 -10.52 7.11 5.05
C ILE A 85 -11.35 6.61 6.23
N PHE A 86 -11.82 7.50 7.12
CA PHE A 86 -12.68 7.12 8.24
C PHE A 86 -14.02 6.56 7.75
N ASP A 87 -14.63 7.19 6.76
CA ASP A 87 -15.93 6.76 6.24
C ASP A 87 -15.86 5.37 5.59
N PHE A 88 -14.68 5.00 5.10
CA PHE A 88 -14.40 3.68 4.55
C PHE A 88 -14.17 2.62 5.63
N VAL A 89 -13.40 2.96 6.68
CA VAL A 89 -13.00 1.99 7.71
C VAL A 89 -14.09 1.80 8.78
N LYS A 90 -14.96 2.79 9.02
CA LYS A 90 -15.93 2.80 10.13
C LYS A 90 -16.97 1.67 10.11
N ASP A 91 -17.34 1.16 8.94
CA ASP A 91 -18.39 0.13 8.79
C ASP A 91 -17.83 -1.25 8.38
N LYS A 92 -16.51 -1.37 8.24
CA LYS A 92 -15.85 -2.61 7.85
C LYS A 92 -14.95 -3.10 8.97
N THR A 93 -14.83 -4.41 9.09
CA THR A 93 -13.68 -5.05 9.77
C THR A 93 -12.46 -4.95 8.86
N ILE A 94 -12.03 -3.74 8.49
CA ILE A 94 -10.73 -3.54 7.86
C ILE A 94 -9.70 -3.61 8.97
N ALA A 95 -8.82 -4.61 8.89
CA ALA A 95 -7.80 -4.87 9.90
C ALA A 95 -6.47 -4.15 9.61
N ASP A 96 -6.21 -3.79 8.34
CA ASP A 96 -4.87 -3.34 7.92
C ASP A 96 -4.90 -2.00 7.16
N VAL A 97 -4.81 -0.90 7.92
CA VAL A 97 -4.84 0.49 7.41
C VAL A 97 -3.45 1.13 7.49
N LYS A 98 -3.10 1.92 6.47
CA LYS A 98 -1.84 2.69 6.42
C LYS A 98 -2.14 4.16 6.18
N TYR A 99 -1.55 5.04 6.98
CA TYR A 99 -1.56 6.48 6.76
C TYR A 99 -0.14 6.96 6.46
N ILE A 100 0.08 7.44 5.24
CA ILE A 100 1.39 7.85 4.75
C ILE A 100 1.44 9.37 4.73
N SER A 101 2.21 9.98 5.63
CA SER A 101 2.29 11.44 5.81
C SER A 101 3.60 11.81 6.52
N ASN A 102 4.00 13.08 6.47
CA ASN A 102 5.17 13.55 7.22
C ASN A 102 4.92 13.69 8.73
N LYS A 103 3.67 13.55 9.19
CA LYS A 103 3.26 13.64 10.59
C LYS A 103 2.33 12.48 10.99
N ILE A 104 2.11 12.35 12.30
CA ILE A 104 1.05 11.50 12.84
C ILE A 104 -0.20 12.37 13.03
N GLU A 105 -1.21 12.14 12.19
CA GLU A 105 -2.44 12.94 12.23
C GLU A 105 -3.27 12.54 13.44
N LYS A 106 -3.44 13.47 14.40
CA LYS A 106 -4.15 13.19 15.67
C LYS A 106 -5.59 12.73 15.47
N GLU A 107 -6.27 13.24 14.45
CA GLU A 107 -7.64 12.82 14.15
C GLU A 107 -7.67 11.36 13.67
N VAL A 108 -6.71 10.96 12.83
CA VAL A 108 -6.56 9.57 12.36
C VAL A 108 -6.20 8.65 13.52
N LEU A 109 -5.22 9.04 14.34
CA LEU A 109 -4.79 8.26 15.50
C LEU A 109 -5.94 8.01 16.49
N LYS A 110 -6.78 9.03 16.71
CA LYS A 110 -7.95 8.91 17.61
C LYS A 110 -9.06 8.05 17.01
N ALA A 111 -9.32 8.18 15.72
CA ALA A 111 -10.40 7.45 15.05
C ALA A 111 -10.03 5.98 14.82
N LEU A 112 -8.77 5.71 14.49
CA LEU A 112 -8.24 4.41 14.10
C LEU A 112 -6.90 4.14 14.81
N PRO A 113 -6.93 3.77 16.11
CA PRO A 113 -5.72 3.66 16.96
C PRO A 113 -4.67 2.65 16.51
N GLU A 114 -5.05 1.65 15.71
CA GLU A 114 -4.19 0.58 15.19
C GLU A 114 -3.62 0.92 13.80
N THR A 115 -3.94 2.11 13.26
CA THR A 115 -3.41 2.54 11.95
C THR A 115 -1.90 2.64 12.01
N ASP A 116 -1.22 2.08 11.00
CA ASP A 116 0.22 2.25 10.86
C ASP A 116 0.54 3.56 10.14
N PHE A 117 1.41 4.36 10.74
CA PHE A 117 1.88 5.63 10.20
C PHE A 117 3.22 5.47 9.51
N ILE A 118 3.30 5.88 8.24
CA ILE A 118 4.48 5.67 7.39
C ILE A 118 5.02 7.03 6.91
N GLY A 119 6.33 7.24 7.03
CA GLY A 119 7.00 8.46 6.54
C GLY A 119 7.01 9.63 7.52
N PHE A 120 6.45 9.47 8.73
CA PHE A 120 6.39 10.55 9.71
C PHE A 120 7.77 10.95 10.24
N GLN A 121 7.92 12.22 10.60
CA GLN A 121 9.18 12.78 11.09
C GLN A 121 9.12 12.97 12.61
N ARG A 122 9.88 12.15 13.34
CA ARG A 122 9.79 12.08 14.82
C ARG A 122 9.94 13.41 15.55
N HIS A 123 10.70 14.36 14.99
CA HIS A 123 11.00 15.65 15.62
C HIS A 123 9.83 16.66 15.59
N ILE A 124 8.79 16.40 14.80
CA ILE A 124 7.57 17.24 14.74
C ILE A 124 6.35 16.56 15.36
N VAL A 125 6.51 15.36 15.92
CA VAL A 125 5.42 14.59 16.53
C VAL A 125 5.52 14.68 18.05
N GLU A 126 4.38 14.83 18.71
CA GLU A 126 4.30 14.81 20.17
C GLU A 126 4.73 13.46 20.75
N GLN A 127 5.41 13.48 21.89
CA GLN A 127 5.92 12.26 22.53
C GLN A 127 4.81 11.25 22.87
N ALA A 128 3.63 11.73 23.26
CA ALA A 128 2.49 10.87 23.56
C ALA A 128 1.99 10.11 22.32
N ASP A 129 1.96 10.77 21.15
CA ASP A 129 1.52 10.15 19.90
C ASP A 129 2.57 9.13 19.41
N LEU A 130 3.87 9.43 19.58
CA LEU A 130 4.95 8.47 19.31
C LEU A 130 4.83 7.21 20.18
N LEU A 131 4.59 7.37 21.49
CA LEU A 131 4.43 6.25 22.40
C LEU A 131 3.21 5.39 22.04
N HIS A 132 2.11 6.02 21.63
CA HIS A 132 0.93 5.31 21.15
C HIS A 132 1.27 4.48 19.90
N VAL A 133 1.87 5.10 18.89
CA VAL A 133 2.26 4.44 17.64
C VAL A 133 3.23 3.29 17.90
N ASP A 134 4.23 3.50 18.76
CA ASP A 134 5.17 2.47 19.17
C ASP A 134 4.50 1.30 19.91
N THR A 135 3.30 1.47 20.47
CA THR A 135 2.57 0.43 21.22
C THR A 135 1.59 -0.32 20.34
N TYR A 136 0.76 0.40 19.58
CA TYR A 136 -0.41 -0.15 18.89
C TYR A 136 -0.24 -0.29 17.36
N SER A 137 0.68 0.45 16.76
CA SER A 137 0.83 0.58 15.31
C SER A 137 2.14 -0.04 14.82
N LEU A 138 2.24 -1.35 14.95
CA LEU A 138 3.49 -2.12 14.85
C LEU A 138 4.12 -2.16 13.45
N GLY A 139 3.38 -1.81 12.41
CA GLY A 139 3.92 -1.62 11.05
C GLY A 139 4.40 -0.20 10.77
N SER A 140 4.24 0.73 11.72
CA SER A 140 4.64 2.13 11.54
C SER A 140 6.13 2.28 11.30
N SER A 141 6.49 3.23 10.45
CA SER A 141 7.88 3.47 10.05
C SER A 141 8.12 4.96 9.87
N SER A 142 8.95 5.54 10.75
CA SER A 142 9.40 6.93 10.60
C SER A 142 10.24 7.10 9.34
N LEU A 143 10.34 8.33 8.83
CA LEU A 143 11.18 8.65 7.66
C LEU A 143 12.62 8.14 7.83
N GLY A 144 13.22 8.32 9.01
CA GLY A 144 14.58 7.86 9.29
C GLY A 144 14.74 6.33 9.22
N MET A 145 13.71 5.58 9.62
CA MET A 145 13.71 4.11 9.47
C MET A 145 13.64 3.71 8.00
N ILE A 146 12.76 4.35 7.23
CA ILE A 146 12.59 4.09 5.79
C ILE A 146 13.91 4.33 5.04
N LYS A 147 14.60 5.44 5.33
CA LYS A 147 15.89 5.77 4.70
C LYS A 147 16.98 4.73 5.01
N ASN A 148 16.93 4.11 6.18
CA ASN A 148 17.91 3.09 6.57
C ASN A 148 17.57 1.69 6.05
N ARG A 149 16.27 1.34 5.97
CA ARG A 149 15.80 -0.03 5.70
C ARG A 149 14.52 -0.07 4.86
N HIS A 150 14.59 0.47 3.65
CA HIS A 150 13.45 0.50 2.71
C HIS A 150 12.91 -0.90 2.35
N THR A 151 13.72 -1.95 2.44
CA THR A 151 13.32 -3.34 2.21
C THR A 151 12.36 -3.89 3.27
N GLU A 152 12.35 -3.32 4.48
CA GLU A 152 11.42 -3.72 5.55
C GLU A 152 9.99 -3.24 5.32
N LEU A 153 9.75 -2.35 4.33
CA LEU A 153 8.42 -1.84 4.00
C LEU A 153 7.56 -2.82 3.20
N GLU A 154 8.14 -3.67 2.34
CA GLU A 154 7.33 -4.60 1.53
C GLU A 154 6.44 -5.50 2.40
N PRO A 155 6.93 -6.13 3.49
CA PRO A 155 6.09 -6.92 4.37
C PRO A 155 5.00 -6.10 5.08
N VAL A 156 5.24 -4.81 5.35
CA VAL A 156 4.27 -3.91 5.99
C VAL A 156 3.07 -3.66 5.08
N PHE A 157 3.29 -3.59 3.77
CA PHE A 157 2.24 -3.33 2.78
C PHE A 157 1.64 -4.59 2.16
N ARG A 158 2.23 -5.78 2.36
CA ARG A 158 1.81 -7.01 1.65
C ARG A 158 0.35 -7.43 1.89
N THR A 159 -0.19 -7.09 3.07
CA THR A 159 -1.58 -7.38 3.46
C THR A 159 -2.43 -6.13 3.61
N VAL A 160 -1.94 -4.97 3.13
CA VAL A 160 -2.68 -3.72 3.29
C VAL A 160 -4.04 -3.79 2.63
N GLN A 161 -5.06 -3.29 3.32
CA GLN A 161 -6.44 -3.26 2.84
C GLN A 161 -6.85 -1.84 2.42
N ALA A 162 -6.41 -0.83 3.18
CA ALA A 162 -6.71 0.56 2.91
C ALA A 162 -5.47 1.45 3.11
N VAL A 163 -5.25 2.37 2.18
CA VAL A 163 -4.17 3.36 2.27
C VAL A 163 -4.75 4.76 2.12
N ALA A 164 -4.30 5.67 2.98
CA ALA A 164 -4.38 7.11 2.76
C ALA A 164 -2.96 7.63 2.56
N PHE A 165 -2.65 8.10 1.36
CA PHE A 165 -1.40 8.75 1.02
C PHE A 165 -1.61 10.26 0.97
N ASP A 166 -0.95 10.98 1.87
CA ASP A 166 -0.91 12.43 1.91
C ASP A 166 0.39 12.91 1.25
N LEU A 167 0.26 13.83 0.28
CA LEU A 167 1.40 14.35 -0.49
C LEU A 167 2.48 14.98 0.38
N SER A 168 2.13 15.45 1.58
CA SER A 168 3.08 16.00 2.56
C SER A 168 4.18 15.03 2.96
N ALA A 169 4.00 13.71 2.77
CA ALA A 169 5.01 12.69 3.00
C ALA A 169 6.26 12.88 2.13
N GLY A 170 6.10 13.50 0.95
CA GLY A 170 7.21 13.75 0.04
C GLY A 170 8.06 14.96 0.41
N ARG A 171 9.33 14.95 0.00
CA ARG A 171 10.22 16.10 0.21
C ARG A 171 9.86 17.24 -0.75
N SER A 172 9.93 18.48 -0.29
CA SER A 172 9.48 19.65 -1.05
C SER A 172 10.21 19.87 -2.39
N SER A 173 11.43 19.34 -2.55
CA SER A 173 12.14 19.40 -3.84
C SER A 173 11.48 18.59 -4.95
N GLU A 174 10.69 17.56 -4.59
CA GLU A 174 9.90 16.77 -5.54
C GLU A 174 8.52 17.39 -5.82
N TRP A 175 8.10 18.32 -4.97
CA TRP A 175 6.76 18.91 -4.99
C TRP A 175 6.81 20.45 -5.08
N PRO A 176 7.39 21.01 -6.15
CA PRO A 176 7.61 22.44 -6.27
C PRO A 176 6.31 23.24 -6.19
N GLY A 177 6.29 24.23 -5.30
CA GLY A 177 5.13 25.10 -5.09
C GLY A 177 4.14 24.61 -4.03
N MET A 178 4.35 23.43 -3.43
CA MET A 178 3.51 22.92 -2.35
C MET A 178 4.03 23.34 -0.98
N ASN A 179 3.19 24.04 -0.20
CA ASN A 179 3.55 24.52 1.14
C ASN A 179 3.45 23.44 2.25
N ILE A 180 2.82 22.30 1.98
CA ILE A 180 2.62 21.22 2.96
C ILE A 180 3.84 20.30 3.12
N CYS A 181 4.75 20.30 2.14
CA CYS A 181 5.91 19.42 2.10
C CYS A 181 7.09 20.04 2.84
N LEU A 182 7.81 19.23 3.61
CA LEU A 182 9.02 19.65 4.31
C LEU A 182 10.27 19.48 3.42
N PRO A 183 11.38 20.19 3.70
CA PRO A 183 12.64 19.99 2.96
C PRO A 183 13.14 18.53 2.96
N THR A 184 12.81 17.79 4.01
CA THR A 184 13.03 16.36 4.16
C THR A 184 11.73 15.59 4.00
N GLY A 185 11.80 14.43 3.35
CA GLY A 185 10.64 13.59 3.05
C GLY A 185 11.02 12.44 2.12
N LEU A 186 10.00 11.72 1.66
CA LEU A 186 10.15 10.66 0.67
C LEU A 186 10.51 11.25 -0.70
N SER A 187 11.39 10.59 -1.46
CA SER A 187 11.62 10.90 -2.87
C SER A 187 10.52 10.28 -3.74
N VAL A 188 10.39 10.72 -4.99
CA VAL A 188 9.42 10.14 -5.93
C VAL A 188 9.67 8.64 -6.13
N GLU A 189 10.93 8.20 -6.16
CA GLU A 189 11.27 6.77 -6.30
C GLU A 189 10.80 5.94 -5.11
N GLU A 190 10.92 6.46 -3.88
CA GLU A 190 10.43 5.78 -2.68
C GLU A 190 8.90 5.73 -2.67
N ILE A 191 8.24 6.80 -3.11
CA ILE A 191 6.78 6.83 -3.26
C ILE A 191 6.34 5.81 -4.31
N CYS A 192 7.02 5.73 -5.46
CA CYS A 192 6.76 4.72 -6.48
C CYS A 192 6.91 3.30 -5.93
N GLN A 193 7.96 3.04 -5.15
CA GLN A 193 8.18 1.73 -4.53
C GLN A 193 7.07 1.37 -3.54
N ILE A 194 6.63 2.33 -2.72
CA ILE A 194 5.50 2.16 -1.80
C ILE A 194 4.21 1.88 -2.57
N PHE A 195 3.90 2.66 -3.61
CA PHE A 195 2.72 2.46 -4.44
C PHE A 195 2.72 1.06 -5.08
N ARG A 196 3.88 0.59 -5.56
CA ARG A 196 4.05 -0.78 -6.04
C ARG A 196 3.73 -1.82 -4.98
N TYR A 197 4.24 -1.65 -3.75
CA TYR A 197 3.96 -2.58 -2.65
C TYR A 197 2.48 -2.59 -2.28
N CYS A 198 1.85 -1.42 -2.19
CA CYS A 198 0.40 -1.32 -1.97
C CYS A 198 -0.38 -2.04 -3.06
N GLY A 199 -0.06 -1.80 -4.34
CA GLY A 199 -0.69 -2.48 -5.47
C GLY A 199 -0.51 -4.00 -5.43
N SER A 200 0.65 -4.49 -4.97
CA SER A 200 0.95 -5.91 -4.86
C SER A 200 0.22 -6.65 -3.73
N SER A 201 -0.44 -5.92 -2.81
CA SER A 201 -1.32 -6.52 -1.82
C SER A 201 -2.54 -7.11 -2.50
N TYR A 202 -2.84 -8.38 -2.20
CA TYR A 202 -4.06 -9.03 -2.68
C TYR A 202 -5.31 -8.58 -1.92
N GLN A 203 -5.15 -7.88 -0.78
CA GLN A 203 -6.26 -7.42 0.06
C GLN A 203 -6.60 -5.95 -0.14
N ILE A 204 -5.82 -5.20 -0.93
CA ILE A 204 -6.07 -3.76 -1.06
C ILE A 204 -7.36 -3.51 -1.84
N GLU A 205 -8.23 -2.73 -1.22
CA GLU A 205 -9.54 -2.36 -1.77
C GLU A 205 -9.64 -0.85 -2.03
N TYR A 206 -8.98 -0.04 -1.20
CA TYR A 206 -9.04 1.42 -1.26
C TYR A 206 -7.66 2.06 -1.14
N PHE A 207 -7.37 2.99 -2.04
CA PHE A 207 -6.15 3.79 -2.04
C PHE A 207 -6.52 5.26 -2.26
N GLY A 208 -6.52 6.07 -1.20
CA GLY A 208 -6.76 7.51 -1.27
C GLY A 208 -5.48 8.30 -1.48
N ILE A 209 -5.49 9.27 -2.38
CA ILE A 209 -4.44 10.25 -2.61
C ILE A 209 -4.98 11.62 -2.16
N ASN A 210 -4.49 12.07 -1.01
CA ASN A 210 -4.97 13.23 -0.28
C ASN A 210 -4.15 14.48 -0.54
N ASP A 211 -4.74 15.63 -0.20
CA ASP A 211 -4.09 16.95 -0.22
C ASP A 211 -3.62 17.40 -1.62
N LEU A 212 -4.36 16.95 -2.64
CA LEU A 212 -4.25 17.43 -4.01
C LEU A 212 -4.91 18.81 -4.17
N ASN A 213 -4.25 19.84 -3.63
CA ASN A 213 -4.70 21.22 -3.71
C ASN A 213 -4.58 21.80 -5.14
N PRO A 214 -5.30 22.89 -5.47
CA PRO A 214 -5.16 23.63 -6.74
C PRO A 214 -3.73 23.93 -7.20
N GLU A 215 -2.80 24.12 -6.26
CA GLU A 215 -1.38 24.34 -6.54
C GLU A 215 -0.72 23.10 -7.18
N VAL A 216 -1.12 21.90 -6.78
CA VAL A 216 -0.65 20.62 -7.35
C VAL A 216 -1.10 20.52 -8.82
N TRP A 217 -2.35 20.89 -9.08
CA TRP A 217 -2.98 20.85 -10.41
C TRP A 217 -2.36 21.80 -11.43
N GLN A 218 -1.56 22.76 -10.97
CA GLN A 218 -0.90 23.74 -11.83
C GLN A 218 0.55 23.35 -12.16
N ASN A 219 1.11 22.33 -11.50
CA ASN A 219 2.48 21.91 -11.68
C ASN A 219 2.56 20.56 -12.41
N ALA A 220 3.06 20.58 -13.65
CA ALA A 220 3.19 19.40 -14.49
C ALA A 220 4.14 18.33 -13.91
N ASP A 221 5.18 18.72 -13.16
CA ASP A 221 6.13 17.79 -12.56
C ASP A 221 5.50 17.04 -11.38
N CYS A 222 4.66 17.72 -10.58
CA CYS A 222 3.90 17.09 -9.50
C CYS A 222 2.90 16.08 -10.07
N ILE A 223 2.11 16.49 -11.08
CA ILE A 223 1.13 15.61 -11.76
C ILE A 223 1.85 14.39 -12.37
N SER A 224 2.99 14.62 -13.03
CA SER A 224 3.81 13.55 -13.61
C SER A 224 4.31 12.58 -12.55
N SER A 225 4.79 13.08 -11.41
CA SER A 225 5.29 12.24 -10.30
C SER A 225 4.20 11.34 -9.74
N ILE A 226 2.98 11.84 -9.56
CA ILE A 226 1.83 11.06 -9.10
C ILE A 226 1.41 10.04 -10.16
N ALA A 227 1.42 10.42 -11.45
CA ALA A 227 1.11 9.51 -12.54
C ALA A 227 2.13 8.35 -12.61
N ILE A 228 3.43 8.62 -12.42
CA ILE A 228 4.47 7.59 -12.34
C ILE A 228 4.26 6.71 -11.10
N ALA A 229 3.95 7.28 -9.93
CA ALA A 229 3.68 6.48 -8.74
C ALA A 229 2.48 5.53 -8.95
N CYS A 230 1.41 6.03 -9.54
CA CYS A 230 0.24 5.22 -9.88
C CYS A 230 0.54 4.18 -10.98
N TRP A 231 1.47 4.44 -11.89
CA TRP A 231 1.97 3.42 -12.83
C TRP A 231 2.53 2.22 -12.07
N TYR A 232 3.37 2.48 -11.07
CA TYR A 232 3.93 1.44 -10.22
C TYR A 232 2.88 0.75 -9.35
N PHE A 233 1.84 1.48 -8.92
CA PHE A 233 0.68 0.87 -8.27
C PHE A 233 0.01 -0.18 -9.18
N ILE A 234 -0.27 0.18 -10.43
CA ILE A 234 -0.89 -0.74 -11.38
C ILE A 234 0.02 -1.93 -11.69
N GLU A 235 1.33 -1.70 -11.85
CA GLU A 235 2.31 -2.80 -11.97
C GLU A 235 2.27 -3.73 -10.75
N GLY A 236 2.12 -3.16 -9.55
CA GLY A 236 1.90 -3.92 -8.32
C GLY A 236 0.67 -4.82 -8.42
N VAL A 237 -0.48 -4.28 -8.86
CA VAL A 237 -1.73 -5.04 -9.06
C VAL A 237 -1.55 -6.16 -10.09
N ASP A 238 -0.91 -5.88 -11.22
CA ASP A 238 -0.66 -6.87 -12.28
C ASP A 238 0.30 -7.98 -11.83
N SER A 239 1.25 -7.66 -10.94
CA SER A 239 2.22 -8.62 -10.41
C SER A 239 1.64 -9.64 -9.43
N ARG A 240 0.35 -9.53 -9.06
CA ARG A 240 -0.29 -10.44 -8.13
C ARG A 240 -0.34 -11.85 -8.74
N VAL A 241 0.30 -12.81 -8.08
CA VAL A 241 0.15 -14.22 -8.42
C VAL A 241 -1.24 -14.65 -7.94
N PHE A 242 -2.17 -14.82 -8.88
CA PHE A 242 -3.54 -15.21 -8.59
C PHE A 242 -3.59 -16.68 -8.13
N LYS A 243 -3.42 -16.90 -6.84
CA LYS A 243 -3.75 -18.16 -6.18
C LYS A 243 -4.57 -17.84 -4.95
N ASN A 244 -5.87 -18.13 -5.05
CA ASN A 244 -6.85 -17.92 -4.00
C ASN A 244 -6.71 -18.93 -2.83
N ASP A 245 -5.60 -19.64 -2.77
CA ASP A 245 -5.30 -20.55 -1.69
C ASP A 245 -3.90 -20.22 -1.17
N TYR A 246 -3.83 -19.75 0.07
CA TYR A 246 -2.71 -20.00 0.98
C TYR A 246 -2.53 -21.50 1.25
N ALA A 247 -2.96 -22.38 0.34
CA ALA A 247 -2.49 -23.74 0.34
C ALA A 247 -0.98 -23.65 0.25
N ILE A 248 -0.32 -24.09 1.32
CA ILE A 248 1.13 -24.13 1.52
C ILE A 248 1.86 -24.87 0.37
N SER A 249 1.12 -25.46 -0.59
CA SER A 249 1.64 -25.92 -1.86
C SER A 249 2.43 -24.82 -2.59
N GLY A 250 3.75 -24.94 -2.57
CA GLY A 250 4.70 -23.98 -3.18
C GLY A 250 5.56 -23.23 -2.18
N PHE A 251 5.32 -23.39 -0.87
CA PHE A 251 6.17 -22.85 0.17
C PHE A 251 7.29 -23.82 0.53
N GLN A 252 8.49 -23.28 0.73
CA GLN A 252 9.57 -23.97 1.42
C GLN A 252 9.60 -23.50 2.87
N GLU A 253 9.40 -24.42 3.82
CA GLU A 253 9.31 -24.13 5.25
C GLU A 253 10.64 -24.38 5.99
N PHE A 254 10.87 -23.59 7.04
CA PHE A 254 12.02 -23.63 7.93
C PHE A 254 11.52 -23.47 9.37
N VAL A 255 11.64 -24.52 10.17
CA VAL A 255 11.28 -24.49 11.59
C VAL A 255 12.46 -23.96 12.40
N LEU A 256 12.22 -22.92 13.20
CA LEU A 256 13.21 -22.28 14.05
C LEU A 256 12.73 -22.28 15.50
N ASN A 257 13.62 -22.74 16.39
CA ASN A 257 13.51 -22.54 17.82
C ASN A 257 14.30 -21.30 18.20
N VAL A 258 13.61 -20.22 18.56
CA VAL A 258 14.24 -18.97 18.99
C VAL A 258 14.45 -19.02 20.50
N LYS A 259 15.63 -18.64 20.98
CA LYS A 259 16.05 -18.84 22.38
C LYS A 259 15.13 -18.22 23.43
N ASP A 260 14.47 -17.12 23.08
CA ASP A 260 13.70 -16.29 24.01
C ASP A 260 12.18 -16.51 23.89
N ILE A 261 11.75 -17.59 23.22
CA ILE A 261 10.34 -17.91 22.98
C ILE A 261 10.15 -19.42 23.18
N GLU A 262 9.05 -19.84 23.81
CA GLU A 262 8.77 -21.27 24.04
C GLU A 262 8.26 -21.95 22.77
N GLU A 263 7.54 -21.19 21.94
CA GLU A 263 6.93 -21.66 20.71
C GLU A 263 7.92 -21.75 19.54
N SER A 264 7.81 -22.82 18.75
CA SER A 264 8.51 -22.93 17.48
C SER A 264 7.89 -22.00 16.44
N LEU A 265 8.75 -21.34 15.66
CA LEU A 265 8.36 -20.50 14.54
C LEU A 265 8.58 -21.24 13.23
N VAL A 266 7.60 -21.18 12.34
CA VAL A 266 7.71 -21.69 10.98
C VAL A 266 7.86 -20.51 10.03
N PHE A 267 9.05 -20.32 9.51
CA PHE A 267 9.30 -19.39 8.41
C PHE A 267 9.07 -20.11 7.08
N ALA A 268 8.40 -19.46 6.15
CA ALA A 268 8.02 -20.06 4.89
C ALA A 268 8.28 -19.08 3.74
N ILE A 269 9.00 -19.51 2.70
CA ILE A 269 9.21 -18.72 1.48
C ILE A 269 8.34 -19.30 0.37
N ASN A 270 7.53 -18.46 -0.27
CA ASN A 270 6.82 -18.85 -1.49
C ASN A 270 7.83 -18.90 -2.65
N THR A 271 7.99 -20.06 -3.28
CA THR A 271 8.96 -20.26 -4.36
C THR A 271 8.56 -19.59 -5.69
N ASP A 272 7.28 -19.21 -5.84
CA ASP A 272 6.78 -18.55 -7.05
C ASP A 272 7.16 -17.04 -7.08
N ASP A 273 7.04 -16.35 -5.94
CA ASP A 273 7.23 -14.89 -5.84
C ASP A 273 8.36 -14.45 -4.88
N GLY A 274 8.97 -15.38 -4.16
CA GLY A 274 10.06 -15.13 -3.22
C GLY A 274 9.65 -14.44 -1.92
N LYS A 275 8.35 -14.30 -1.62
CA LYS A 275 7.86 -13.62 -0.41
C LYS A 275 7.97 -14.51 0.82
N TRP A 276 8.44 -13.92 1.92
CA TRP A 276 8.70 -14.60 3.19
C TRP A 276 7.57 -14.41 4.19
N TRP A 277 7.15 -15.48 4.84
CA TRP A 277 6.09 -15.47 5.83
C TRP A 277 6.57 -16.16 7.11
N VAL A 278 5.92 -15.85 8.23
CA VAL A 278 6.19 -16.52 9.51
C VAL A 278 4.88 -16.79 10.23
N ARG A 279 4.80 -17.94 10.89
CA ARG A 279 3.71 -18.31 11.79
C ARG A 279 4.26 -19.03 13.00
N VAL A 280 3.48 -19.06 14.07
CA VAL A 280 3.69 -20.02 15.17
C VAL A 280 3.31 -21.42 14.63
N GLU A 281 4.03 -22.47 15.02
CA GLU A 281 3.87 -23.82 14.46
C GLU A 281 2.42 -24.34 14.50
N ASP A 282 1.69 -24.07 15.58
CA ASP A 282 0.29 -24.47 15.77
C ASP A 282 -0.74 -23.42 15.27
N SER A 283 -0.28 -22.36 14.61
CA SER A 283 -1.13 -21.30 14.07
C SER A 283 -1.17 -21.35 12.54
N GLU A 284 -2.37 -21.16 11.99
CA GLU A 284 -2.58 -20.98 10.54
C GLU A 284 -2.38 -19.50 10.12
N LYS A 285 -2.20 -18.58 11.08
CA LYS A 285 -2.03 -17.14 10.81
C LYS A 285 -0.62 -16.87 10.29
N LEU A 286 -0.49 -16.75 8.98
CA LEU A 286 0.75 -16.30 8.32
C LEU A 286 0.91 -14.78 8.44
N ILE A 287 2.10 -14.36 8.85
CA ILE A 287 2.47 -12.96 9.01
C ILE A 287 3.54 -12.61 7.98
N PRO A 288 3.36 -11.54 7.19
CA PRO A 288 4.40 -11.07 6.28
C PRO A 288 5.69 -10.76 7.04
N CYS A 289 6.80 -11.31 6.58
CA CYS A 289 8.14 -10.98 7.06
C CYS A 289 9.11 -10.79 5.88
N SER A 290 10.32 -10.34 6.19
CA SER A 290 11.41 -10.23 5.23
C SER A 290 12.38 -11.41 5.37
N LYS A 291 13.22 -11.60 4.33
CA LYS A 291 14.36 -12.50 4.42
C LYS A 291 15.31 -12.13 5.57
N GLU A 292 15.48 -10.84 5.83
CA GLU A 292 16.32 -10.34 6.93
C GLU A 292 15.73 -10.72 8.30
N ASP A 293 14.41 -10.72 8.46
CA ASP A 293 13.78 -11.22 9.69
C ASP A 293 14.09 -12.70 9.92
N TYR A 294 14.01 -13.53 8.87
CA TYR A 294 14.39 -14.94 8.96
C TYR A 294 15.86 -15.10 9.33
N GLU A 295 16.77 -14.39 8.66
CA GLU A 295 18.20 -14.45 8.93
C GLU A 295 18.53 -14.04 10.38
N ARG A 296 17.89 -12.97 10.88
CA ARG A 296 18.05 -12.54 12.28
C ARG A 296 17.46 -13.54 13.26
N ALA A 297 16.27 -14.06 12.99
CA ALA A 297 15.63 -15.07 13.84
C ALA A 297 16.45 -16.36 13.91
N SER A 298 17.10 -16.77 12.80
CA SER A 298 17.99 -17.92 12.76
C SER A 298 19.25 -17.76 13.62
N MET A 299 19.64 -16.50 13.89
CA MET A 299 20.70 -16.16 14.84
C MET A 299 20.20 -16.01 16.29
N GLY A 300 18.91 -16.25 16.53
CA GLY A 300 18.26 -16.15 17.83
C GLY A 300 17.66 -14.78 18.14
N PHE A 301 17.59 -13.85 17.18
CA PHE A 301 17.06 -12.50 17.40
C PHE A 301 15.75 -12.27 16.64
N LEU A 302 14.60 -12.40 17.32
CA LEU A 302 13.31 -12.03 16.76
C LEU A 302 13.12 -10.50 16.84
N SER A 303 12.59 -9.88 15.78
CA SER A 303 12.28 -8.45 15.80
C SER A 303 11.05 -8.16 16.65
N ASP A 304 11.05 -7.03 17.38
CA ASP A 304 9.90 -6.60 18.21
C ASP A 304 8.59 -6.56 17.43
N ARG A 305 8.65 -6.14 16.15
CA ARG A 305 7.52 -6.17 15.23
C ARG A 305 6.94 -7.57 15.08
N LEU A 306 7.77 -8.57 14.79
CA LEU A 306 7.29 -9.94 14.60
C LEU A 306 6.84 -10.57 15.91
N PHE A 307 7.58 -10.35 17.00
CA PHE A 307 7.19 -10.84 18.32
C PHE A 307 5.77 -10.40 18.66
N ARG A 308 5.49 -9.10 18.55
CA ARG A 308 4.15 -8.59 18.85
C ARG A 308 3.12 -9.10 17.85
N LYS A 309 3.37 -9.06 16.53
CA LYS A 309 2.39 -9.57 15.54
C LYS A 309 2.04 -11.06 15.72
N LEU A 310 2.98 -11.88 16.21
CA LEU A 310 2.79 -13.33 16.41
C LEU A 310 2.08 -13.67 17.73
N PHE A 311 2.31 -12.90 18.80
CA PHE A 311 1.88 -13.24 20.15
C PHE A 311 0.87 -12.26 20.79
N THR A 312 0.36 -11.28 20.02
CA THR A 312 -0.82 -10.47 20.39
C THR A 312 -1.93 -10.60 19.35
#